data_AF-A0A8H3C868-F1
#
_entry.id   AF-A0A8H3C868-F1
#
_cell.length_a   1.000
_cell.length_b   1.000
_cell.length_c   1.000
_cell.angle_alpha   90.00
_cell.angle_beta   90.00
_cell.angle_gamma   90.00
#
_symmetry.space_group_name_H-M   'P 1'
#
loop_
_entity.id
_entity.type
_entity.pdbx_description
1 polymer ?
#
loop_
_entity_poly.entity_id
_entity_poly.type
_entity_poly.pdbx_seq_one_letter_code
_entity_poly.pdbx_strand_id
1 'polypeptide(L)'
;EARASACVQAGAIFVNATAEQYIQRTLKNASLPSDDVLDYTKRGVQDFENNLKRQFDGSTPSGSVEVAGTRANYPGIGIRRGHMSLQKATVQTFFDVCVKEIKTSVDQQIQGQNVSHILLVGGFGDSPYLRRVFKDRYESQGCQITLTNDST
;
A
#
# COMPACT_ATOMS: atom_id res chain seq x y z
N GLU A 1 21.86 21.43 -9.61
CA GLU A 1 22.67 20.26 -10.02
C GLU A 1 21.74 19.24 -10.65
N ALA A 2 22.09 18.63 -11.79
CA ALA A 2 21.31 17.55 -12.41
C ALA A 2 22.07 16.23 -12.23
N ARG A 3 21.43 15.22 -11.63
CA ARG A 3 21.98 13.88 -11.40
C ARG A 3 21.22 12.84 -12.22
N ALA A 4 21.86 11.70 -12.46
CA ALA A 4 21.20 10.57 -13.09
C ALA A 4 20.01 10.11 -12.24
N SER A 5 18.87 9.88 -12.88
CA SER A 5 17.70 9.29 -12.24
C SER A 5 18.02 7.87 -11.79
N ALA A 6 17.62 7.52 -10.57
CA ALA A 6 17.64 6.12 -10.14
C ALA A 6 16.32 5.45 -10.55
N CYS A 7 16.42 4.28 -11.19
CA CYS A 7 15.28 3.44 -11.50
C CYS A 7 15.19 2.32 -10.45
N VAL A 8 14.12 2.31 -9.66
CA VAL A 8 13.79 1.20 -8.76
C VAL A 8 12.49 0.56 -9.22
N GLN A 9 12.40 -0.76 -9.09
CA GLN A 9 11.21 -1.51 -9.48
C GLN A 9 10.16 -1.50 -8.36
N ALA A 10 9.71 -0.30 -8.00
CA ALA A 10 8.76 -0.04 -6.93
C ALA A 10 7.55 0.72 -7.48
N GLY A 11 6.35 0.24 -7.21
CA GLY A 11 5.13 0.84 -7.72
C GLY A 11 3.86 0.21 -7.16
N ALA A 12 2.74 0.91 -7.32
CA ALA A 12 1.45 0.54 -6.74
C ALA A 12 0.98 -0.89 -7.10
N ILE A 13 1.48 -1.47 -8.20
CA ILE A 13 1.18 -2.84 -8.62
C ILE A 13 1.71 -3.89 -7.63
N PHE A 14 2.89 -3.68 -7.03
CA PHE A 14 3.45 -4.61 -6.04
C PHE A 14 2.70 -4.59 -4.72
N VAL A 15 2.03 -3.47 -4.41
CA VAL A 15 1.11 -3.36 -3.27
C VAL A 15 -0.12 -4.25 -3.49
N ASN A 16 -0.64 -4.33 -4.73
CA ASN A 16 -1.73 -5.26 -5.05
C ASN A 16 -1.26 -6.71 -4.98
N ALA A 17 -0.06 -7.01 -5.52
CA ALA A 17 0.49 -8.36 -5.53
C ALA A 17 0.71 -8.92 -4.12
N THR A 18 1.18 -8.08 -3.18
CA THR A 18 1.35 -8.48 -1.78
C THR A 18 0.02 -8.70 -1.07
N ALA A 19 -0.98 -7.85 -1.34
CA ALA A 19 -2.33 -8.05 -0.83
C ALA A 19 -2.96 -9.35 -1.38
N GLU A 20 -2.79 -9.62 -2.67
CA GLU A 20 -3.23 -10.86 -3.32
C GLU A 20 -2.64 -12.10 -2.66
N GLN A 21 -1.31 -12.11 -2.48
CA GLN A 21 -0.61 -13.20 -1.80
C GLN A 21 -1.13 -13.41 -0.38
N TYR A 22 -1.37 -12.33 0.37
CA TYR A 22 -1.89 -12.41 1.73
C TYR A 22 -3.30 -13.01 1.76
N ILE A 23 -4.23 -12.49 0.94
CA ILE A 23 -5.62 -12.95 0.88
C ILE A 23 -5.65 -14.42 0.46
N GLN A 24 -4.97 -14.77 -0.63
CA GLN A 24 -4.94 -16.13 -1.15
C GLN A 24 -4.36 -17.11 -0.12
N ARG A 25 -3.26 -16.75 0.54
CA ARG A 25 -2.64 -17.60 1.58
C ARG A 25 -3.55 -17.77 2.78
N THR A 26 -4.23 -16.71 3.20
CA THR A 26 -5.17 -16.75 4.33
C THR A 26 -6.33 -17.70 4.04
N LEU A 27 -6.90 -17.64 2.84
CA LEU A 27 -8.00 -18.51 2.41
C LEU A 27 -7.54 -19.98 2.26
N LYS A 28 -6.37 -20.23 1.66
CA LYS A 28 -5.79 -21.57 1.54
C LYS A 28 -5.49 -22.21 2.90
N ASN A 29 -4.93 -21.44 3.82
CA ASN A 29 -4.62 -21.92 5.17
C ASN A 29 -5.88 -22.26 5.98
N ALA A 30 -7.02 -21.67 5.65
CA ALA A 30 -8.32 -22.03 6.22
C ALA A 30 -9.03 -23.19 5.49
N SER A 31 -8.34 -23.84 4.54
CA SER A 31 -8.84 -24.99 3.79
C SER A 31 -10.15 -24.72 3.03
N LEU A 32 -10.33 -23.50 2.52
CA LEU A 32 -11.46 -23.19 1.64
C LEU A 32 -11.34 -23.97 0.32
N PRO A 33 -12.47 -24.28 -0.34
CA PRO A 33 -12.49 -24.85 -1.69
C PRO A 33 -11.65 -24.03 -2.67
N SER A 34 -10.98 -24.69 -3.61
CA SER A 34 -10.11 -24.03 -4.59
C SER A 34 -10.83 -22.95 -5.40
N ASP A 35 -12.09 -23.19 -5.77
CA ASP A 35 -12.90 -22.22 -6.52
C ASP A 35 -13.22 -20.97 -5.68
N ASP A 36 -13.53 -21.15 -4.39
CA ASP A 36 -13.74 -20.04 -3.45
C ASP A 36 -12.42 -19.27 -3.23
N VAL A 37 -11.29 -19.96 -3.10
CA VAL A 37 -9.98 -19.30 -2.98
C VAL A 37 -9.71 -18.39 -4.17
N LEU A 38 -9.99 -18.86 -5.40
CA LEU A 38 -9.77 -18.08 -6.62
C LEU A 38 -10.72 -16.88 -6.71
N ASP A 39 -12.03 -17.11 -6.56
CA ASP A 39 -13.03 -16.03 -6.66
C ASP A 39 -12.82 -14.98 -5.56
N TYR A 40 -12.59 -15.43 -4.32
CA TYR A 40 -12.51 -14.51 -3.18
C TYR A 40 -11.21 -13.71 -3.18
N THR A 41 -10.10 -14.32 -3.63
CA THR A 41 -8.85 -13.59 -3.84
C THR A 41 -9.04 -12.49 -4.88
N LYS A 42 -9.63 -12.82 -6.03
CA LYS A 42 -9.86 -11.85 -7.10
C LYS A 42 -10.73 -10.68 -6.63
N ARG A 43 -11.84 -10.98 -5.95
CA ARG A 43 -12.74 -9.95 -5.41
C ARG A 43 -12.02 -9.10 -4.36
N GLY A 44 -11.32 -9.73 -3.43
CA GLY A 44 -10.59 -9.06 -2.36
C GLY A 44 -9.52 -8.11 -2.87
N VAL A 45 -8.76 -8.50 -3.89
CA VAL A 45 -7.74 -7.64 -4.52
C VAL A 45 -8.38 -6.47 -5.24
N GLN A 46 -9.47 -6.70 -5.97
CA GLN A 46 -10.20 -5.63 -6.65
C GLN A 46 -10.78 -4.62 -5.65
N ASP A 47 -11.37 -5.08 -4.56
CA ASP A 47 -11.90 -4.19 -3.51
C ASP A 47 -10.77 -3.46 -2.78
N PHE A 48 -9.66 -4.16 -2.47
CA PHE A 48 -8.46 -3.55 -1.91
C PHE A 48 -7.94 -2.40 -2.77
N GLU A 49 -7.79 -2.64 -4.08
CA GLU A 49 -7.27 -1.66 -5.04
C GLU A 49 -8.17 -0.42 -5.16
N ASN A 50 -9.49 -0.62 -5.21
CA ASN A 50 -10.45 0.46 -5.41
C ASN A 50 -10.77 1.24 -4.13
N ASN A 51 -10.64 0.60 -2.97
CA ASN A 51 -11.04 1.17 -1.69
C ASN A 51 -9.85 1.30 -0.74
N LEU A 52 -9.56 0.23 0.02
CA LEU A 52 -8.66 0.30 1.18
C LEU A 52 -7.28 0.88 0.83
N LYS A 53 -6.67 0.47 -0.28
CA LYS A 53 -5.35 0.97 -0.72
C LYS A 53 -5.35 2.47 -0.98
N ARG A 54 -6.39 3.02 -1.61
CA ARG A 54 -6.46 4.44 -1.99
C ARG A 54 -6.64 5.35 -0.78
N GLN A 55 -7.29 4.84 0.27
CA GLN A 55 -7.59 5.59 1.49
C GLN A 55 -6.57 5.35 2.60
N PHE A 56 -5.70 4.35 2.45
CA PHE A 56 -4.74 3.99 3.48
C PHE A 56 -3.69 5.08 3.67
N ASP A 57 -3.63 5.63 4.88
CA ASP A 57 -2.66 6.63 5.33
C ASP A 57 -1.84 6.13 6.55
N GLY A 58 -2.09 4.89 6.99
CA GLY A 58 -1.48 4.30 8.18
C GLY A 58 -1.97 4.86 9.51
N SER A 59 -3.06 5.65 9.57
CA SER A 59 -3.65 6.14 10.82
C SER A 59 -4.72 5.19 11.37
N THR A 60 -5.56 4.64 10.49
CA THR A 60 -6.67 3.75 10.87
C THR A 60 -6.17 2.42 11.43
N PRO A 61 -6.69 1.93 12.57
CA PRO A 61 -6.22 0.70 13.21
C PRO A 61 -6.50 -0.58 12.40
N SER A 62 -7.56 -0.58 11.60
CA SER A 62 -7.94 -1.71 10.74
C SER A 62 -8.77 -1.24 9.55
N GLY A 63 -8.66 -1.96 8.44
CA GLY A 63 -9.55 -1.84 7.29
C GLY A 63 -10.28 -3.15 7.03
N SER A 64 -11.13 -3.16 6.00
CA SER A 64 -11.77 -4.38 5.52
C SER A 64 -11.79 -4.39 4.01
N VAL A 65 -11.76 -5.59 3.43
CA VAL A 65 -11.95 -5.81 2.00
C VAL A 65 -13.08 -6.80 1.76
N GLU A 66 -13.96 -6.52 0.80
CA GLU A 66 -14.97 -7.48 0.35
C GLU A 66 -14.29 -8.62 -0.41
N VAL A 67 -14.34 -9.82 0.15
CA VAL A 67 -13.78 -11.04 -0.47
C VAL A 67 -14.88 -11.97 -0.96
N ALA A 68 -16.11 -11.86 -0.47
CA ALA A 68 -17.20 -12.76 -0.84
C ALA A 68 -18.56 -12.10 -0.65
N GLY A 69 -19.64 -12.80 -1.05
CA GLY A 69 -21.01 -12.36 -0.76
C GLY A 69 -21.36 -12.40 0.73
N THR A 70 -22.46 -11.75 1.11
CA THR A 70 -22.87 -11.52 2.51
C THR A 70 -23.11 -12.78 3.35
N ARG A 71 -23.29 -13.95 2.72
CA ARG A 71 -23.47 -15.24 3.41
C ARG A 71 -22.14 -15.86 3.86
N ALA A 72 -21.01 -15.46 3.25
CA ALA A 72 -19.71 -15.97 3.61
C ALA A 72 -19.30 -15.48 5.01
N ASN A 73 -18.99 -16.43 5.88
CA ASN A 73 -18.63 -16.14 7.27
C ASN A 73 -17.58 -17.15 7.73
N TYR A 74 -16.34 -16.67 7.85
CA TYR A 74 -15.19 -17.44 8.33
C TYR A 74 -14.49 -16.65 9.45
N PRO A 75 -15.06 -16.61 10.67
CA PRO A 75 -14.54 -15.77 11.75
C PRO A 75 -13.09 -16.08 12.14
N GLY A 76 -12.65 -17.34 11.98
CA GLY A 76 -11.27 -17.76 12.26
C GLY A 76 -10.21 -17.09 11.41
N ILE A 77 -10.59 -16.56 10.24
CA ILE A 77 -9.72 -15.75 9.36
C ILE A 77 -10.24 -14.32 9.19
N GLY A 78 -11.08 -13.86 10.11
CA GLY A 78 -11.58 -12.49 10.11
C GLY A 78 -12.56 -12.15 8.99
N ILE A 79 -13.16 -13.15 8.31
CA ILE A 79 -14.22 -12.93 7.32
C ILE A 79 -15.58 -12.94 8.02
N ARG A 80 -16.31 -11.82 7.92
CA ARG A 80 -17.69 -11.70 8.42
C ARG A 80 -18.53 -10.99 7.39
N ARG A 81 -19.69 -11.57 7.05
CA ARG A 81 -20.62 -11.04 6.03
C ARG A 81 -19.91 -10.73 4.71
N GLY A 82 -18.97 -11.58 4.28
CA GLY A 82 -18.21 -11.40 3.06
C GLY A 82 -17.01 -10.46 3.14
N HIS A 83 -16.79 -9.75 4.25
CA HIS A 83 -15.66 -8.84 4.41
C HIS A 83 -14.54 -9.45 5.26
N MET A 84 -13.32 -9.47 4.72
CA MET A 84 -12.10 -9.83 5.44
C MET A 84 -11.55 -8.60 6.16
N SER A 85 -11.37 -8.71 7.48
CA SER A 85 -10.74 -7.66 8.28
C SER A 85 -9.22 -7.71 8.15
N LEU A 86 -8.61 -6.55 7.90
CA LEU A 86 -7.16 -6.38 7.76
C LEU A 86 -6.64 -5.40 8.81
N GLN A 87 -5.69 -5.84 9.64
CA GLN A 87 -5.07 -4.99 10.63
C GLN A 87 -4.13 -3.98 9.96
N LYS A 88 -3.97 -2.79 10.57
CA LYS A 88 -3.02 -1.77 10.11
C LYS A 88 -1.66 -2.36 9.78
N ALA A 89 -1.08 -3.12 10.72
CA ALA A 89 0.25 -3.71 10.55
C ALA A 89 0.32 -4.59 9.29
N THR A 90 -0.71 -5.39 9.03
CA THR A 90 -0.83 -6.21 7.81
C THR A 90 -0.88 -5.34 6.56
N VAL A 91 -1.70 -4.29 6.54
CA VAL A 91 -1.78 -3.41 5.36
C VAL A 91 -0.46 -2.70 5.13
N GLN A 92 0.24 -2.26 6.19
CA GLN A 92 1.57 -1.64 6.07
C GLN A 92 2.58 -2.55 5.37
N THR A 93 2.57 -3.86 5.64
CA THR A 93 3.51 -4.78 4.97
C THR A 93 3.29 -4.86 3.46
N PHE A 94 2.08 -4.57 2.98
CA PHE A 94 1.79 -4.53 1.54
C PHE A 94 2.47 -3.33 0.86
N PHE A 95 2.58 -2.20 1.57
CA PHE A 95 3.24 -1.00 1.05
C PHE A 95 4.76 -1.03 1.26
N ASP A 96 5.23 -1.72 2.29
CA ASP A 96 6.66 -1.78 2.67
C ASP A 96 7.57 -2.20 1.52
N VAL A 97 7.10 -3.11 0.65
CA VAL A 97 7.88 -3.61 -0.50
C VAL A 97 8.27 -2.48 -1.45
N CYS A 98 7.42 -1.47 -1.64
CA CYS A 98 7.72 -0.32 -2.48
C CYS A 98 8.32 0.83 -1.67
N VAL A 99 7.72 1.15 -0.52
CA VAL A 99 8.09 2.32 0.27
C VAL A 99 9.54 2.25 0.72
N LYS A 100 10.03 1.06 1.12
CA LYS A 100 11.43 0.88 1.55
C LYS A 100 12.42 1.10 0.41
N GLU A 101 12.14 0.54 -0.76
CA GLU A 101 13.01 0.72 -1.94
C GLU A 101 13.06 2.17 -2.40
N ILE A 102 11.90 2.84 -2.50
CA ILE A 102 11.84 4.24 -2.92
C ILE A 102 12.59 5.13 -1.92
N LYS A 103 12.35 4.95 -0.61
CA LYS A 103 13.07 5.71 0.43
C LYS A 103 14.58 5.50 0.36
N THR A 104 15.02 4.26 0.17
CA THR A 104 16.44 3.93 0.07
C THR A 104 17.07 4.64 -1.14
N SER A 105 16.37 4.61 -2.28
CA SER A 105 16.81 5.30 -3.49
C SER A 105 16.87 6.82 -3.31
N VAL A 106 15.87 7.42 -2.66
CA VAL A 106 15.85 8.87 -2.38
C VAL A 106 16.94 9.24 -1.40
N ASP A 107 17.11 8.49 -0.32
CA ASP A 107 18.15 8.71 0.70
C ASP A 107 19.55 8.75 0.07
N GLN A 108 19.83 7.82 -0.86
CA GLN A 108 21.10 7.79 -1.60
C GLN A 108 21.28 8.99 -2.53
N GLN A 109 20.21 9.47 -3.16
CA GLN A 109 20.26 10.60 -4.09
C GLN A 109 20.49 11.93 -3.38
N ILE A 110 19.87 12.12 -2.22
CA ILE A 110 19.93 13.37 -1.45
C ILE A 110 21.11 13.39 -0.45
N GLN A 111 21.81 12.29 -0.27
CA GLN A 111 22.96 12.22 0.64
C GLN A 111 24.03 13.26 0.27
N GLY A 112 24.40 14.09 1.24
CA GLY A 112 25.38 15.16 1.06
C GLY A 112 24.86 16.38 0.29
N GLN A 113 23.56 16.45 0.02
CA GLN A 113 22.92 17.55 -0.70
C GLN A 113 21.97 18.34 0.19
N ASN A 114 21.88 19.64 -0.04
CA ASN A 114 20.89 20.49 0.62
C ASN A 114 19.60 20.54 -0.22
N VAL A 115 18.73 19.57 -0.01
CA VAL A 115 17.45 19.46 -0.74
C VAL A 115 16.35 20.19 0.01
N SER A 116 15.75 21.20 -0.62
CA SER A 116 14.65 21.95 -0.01
C SER A 116 13.27 21.41 -0.34
N HIS A 117 13.11 20.68 -1.46
CA HIS A 117 11.81 20.20 -1.94
C HIS A 117 11.94 18.81 -2.56
N ILE A 118 10.96 17.95 -2.28
CA ILE A 118 10.76 16.66 -2.94
C ILE A 118 9.33 16.66 -3.51
N LEU A 119 9.23 16.50 -4.83
CA LEU A 119 7.95 16.43 -5.54
C LEU A 119 7.58 14.96 -5.78
N LEU A 120 6.44 14.52 -5.26
CA LEU A 120 5.88 13.20 -5.55
C LEU A 120 4.96 13.29 -6.76
N VAL A 121 5.22 12.47 -7.78
CA VAL A 121 4.48 12.47 -9.05
C VAL A 121 4.01 11.07 -9.44
N GLY A 122 2.96 11.00 -10.26
CA GLY A 122 2.39 9.75 -10.76
C GLY A 122 1.43 9.07 -9.78
N GLY A 123 0.71 8.05 -10.25
CA GLY A 123 -0.42 7.48 -9.51
C GLY A 123 -0.09 6.88 -8.13
N PHE A 124 1.15 6.44 -7.90
CA PHE A 124 1.58 6.01 -6.56
C PHE A 124 2.04 7.18 -5.67
N GLY A 125 2.48 8.28 -6.27
CA GLY A 125 2.80 9.53 -5.56
C GLY A 125 1.59 10.12 -4.83
N ASP A 126 0.38 9.87 -5.35
CA ASP A 126 -0.89 10.27 -4.75
C ASP A 126 -1.31 9.39 -3.55
N SER A 127 -0.54 8.36 -3.20
CA SER A 127 -0.82 7.50 -2.05
C SER A 127 -0.71 8.27 -0.73
N PRO A 128 -1.78 8.34 0.09
CA PRO A 128 -1.73 9.01 1.40
C PRO A 128 -0.66 8.42 2.33
N TYR A 129 -0.50 7.10 2.32
CA TYR A 129 0.52 6.41 3.11
C TYR A 129 1.93 6.78 2.66
N LEU A 130 2.20 6.79 1.35
CA LEU A 130 3.52 7.18 0.83
C LEU A 130 3.85 8.63 1.22
N ARG A 131 2.89 9.54 1.02
CA ARG A 131 3.03 10.95 1.39
C ARG A 131 3.38 11.10 2.87
N ARG A 132 2.63 10.45 3.76
CA ARG A 132 2.88 10.50 5.20
C ARG A 132 4.29 10.01 5.53
N VAL A 133 4.69 8.86 5.01
CA VAL A 133 6.01 8.29 5.28
C VAL A 133 7.13 9.21 4.79
N PHE A 134 6.94 9.89 3.65
CA PHE A 134 7.89 10.86 3.13
C PHE A 134 7.94 12.13 3.99
N LYS A 135 6.80 12.65 4.42
CA LYS A 135 6.74 13.80 5.33
C LYS A 135 7.48 13.51 6.63
N ASP A 136 7.14 12.40 7.28
CA ASP A 136 7.77 11.97 8.53
C ASP A 136 9.30 11.84 8.38
N ARG A 137 9.77 11.36 7.22
CA ARG A 137 11.20 11.10 6.95
C ARG A 137 12.01 12.34 6.56
N TYR A 138 11.44 13.26 5.78
CA TYR A 138 12.20 14.32 5.11
C TYR A 138 11.83 15.74 5.57
N GLU A 139 10.60 15.99 6.06
CA GLU A 139 10.25 17.31 6.62
C GLU A 139 11.03 17.60 7.91
N SER A 140 11.34 16.55 8.69
CA SER A 140 12.26 16.64 9.83
C SER A 140 13.69 17.02 9.44
N GLN A 141 14.04 16.96 8.15
CA GLN A 141 15.35 17.34 7.59
C GLN A 141 15.32 18.68 6.85
N GLY A 142 14.20 19.42 6.92
CA GLY A 142 14.03 20.70 6.25
C GLY A 142 13.61 20.61 4.78
N CYS A 143 13.26 19.41 4.27
CA CYS A 143 12.66 19.26 2.94
C CYS A 143 11.15 19.50 2.99
N GLN A 144 10.57 20.15 2.00
CA GLN A 144 9.11 20.21 1.82
C GLN A 144 8.65 19.11 0.85
N ILE A 145 7.62 18.36 1.23
CA ILE A 145 7.00 17.35 0.35
C ILE A 145 5.79 17.96 -0.37
N THR A 146 5.89 18.08 -1.70
CA THR A 146 4.85 18.66 -2.55
C THR A 146 4.23 17.57 -3.45
N LEU A 147 2.93 17.68 -3.74
CA LEU A 147 2.24 16.85 -4.72
C LEU A 147 2.01 17.61 -6.03
N THR A 148 1.91 16.91 -7.15
CA THR A 148 1.48 17.53 -8.42
C THR A 148 0.06 18.09 -8.37
N ASN A 149 -0.81 17.51 -7.53
CA ASN A 149 -2.19 17.97 -7.37
C ASN A 149 -2.33 19.11 -6.35
N ASP A 150 -1.25 19.55 -5.71
CA ASP A 150 -1.25 20.74 -4.84
C ASP A 150 -1.07 22.04 -5.68
N SER A 151 -0.98 21.94 -7.02
CA SER A 151 -1.00 23.07 -7.94
C SER A 151 -2.39 23.21 -8.60
N THR A 152 -3.07 24.32 -8.27
CA THR A 152 -4.35 24.88 -8.77
C THR A 152 -5.64 24.17 -8.44
#